data_AF-A0A392VS39-F1
#
_entry.id   AF-A0A392VS39-F1
#
_cell.length_a   1.000
_cell.length_b   1.000
_cell.length_c   1.000
_cell.angle_alpha   90.00
_cell.angle_beta   90.00
_cell.angle_gamma   90.00
#
_symmetry.space_group_name_H-M   'P 1'
#
loop_
_entity.id
_entity.type
_entity.pdbx_description
1 polymer ?
#
loop_
_entity_poly.entity_id
_entity_poly.type
_entity_poly.pdbx_seq_one_letter_code
_entity_poly.pdbx_strand_id
1 'polypeptide(L)' 'MGVLGSIGESHTMKVEGRIQNVEILVLIDSGASHNFISPKVTTALGLSITPTTAKSIKL' A
#
# COMPACT_ATOMS: atom_id res chain seq x y z
N MET A 1 -16.75 -6.37 -10.80
CA MET A 1 -15.96 -5.59 -9.82
C MET A 1 -14.83 -4.93 -10.59
N GLY A 2 -15.05 -3.70 -11.05
CA GLY A 2 -14.11 -2.99 -11.93
C GLY A 2 -13.01 -2.31 -11.13
N VAL A 3 -11.77 -2.37 -11.62
CA VAL A 3 -10.67 -1.56 -11.10
C VAL A 3 -10.81 -0.17 -11.74
N LEU A 4 -11.00 0.88 -10.93
CA LEU A 4 -11.01 2.26 -11.41
C LEU A 4 -9.60 2.83 -11.22
N GLY A 5 -8.75 2.69 -12.25
CA GLY A 5 -7.46 3.34 -12.30
C GLY A 5 -7.61 4.79 -12.75
N SER A 6 -7.27 5.75 -11.87
CA SER A 6 -7.14 7.16 -12.26
C SER A 6 -5.69 7.40 -12.72
N ILE A 7 -5.52 7.80 -13.98
CA ILE A 7 -4.24 8.25 -14.55
C ILE A 7 -4.23 9.78 -14.47
N GLY A 8 -3.45 10.33 -13.53
CA GLY A 8 -3.16 11.77 -13.42
C GLY A 8 -1.72 12.09 -13.81
N GLU A 9 -1.29 13.36 -13.69
CA GLU A 9 0.00 13.91 -14.17
C GLU A 9 1.27 13.16 -13.70
N SER A 10 1.20 12.35 -12.65
CA SER A 10 2.17 11.31 -12.35
C SER A 10 1.63 9.95 -12.78
N HIS A 11 2.36 9.22 -13.63
CA HIS A 11 2.05 7.87 -14.10
C HIS A 11 2.13 6.80 -12.98
N THR A 12 1.69 7.13 -11.77
CA THR A 12 1.58 6.19 -10.66
C THR A 12 0.24 5.48 -10.79
N MET A 13 0.29 4.17 -11.04
CA MET A 13 -0.90 3.34 -11.05
C MET A 13 -1.50 3.24 -9.64
N LYS A 14 -2.81 3.47 -9.55
CA LYS A 14 -3.56 3.43 -8.29
C LYS A 14 -4.71 2.44 -8.41
N VAL A 15 -4.88 1.60 -7.40
CA VAL A 15 -5.96 0.64 -7.30
C VAL A 15 -6.67 0.83 -5.96
N GLU A 16 -7.94 1.17 -6.03
CA GLU A 16 -8.82 1.21 -4.85
C GLU A 16 -9.39 -0.19 -4.58
N GLY A 17 -9.53 -0.52 -3.30
CA GLY A 17 -10.08 -1.80 -2.89
C GLY A 17 -10.35 -1.86 -1.39
N ARG A 18 -10.62 -3.06 -0.91
CA ARG A 18 -10.92 -3.30 0.50
C ARG A 18 -10.21 -4.56 0.97
N ILE A 19 -9.55 -4.48 2.12
CA ILE A 19 -9.06 -5.66 2.85
C ILE A 19 -9.90 -5.78 4.12
N GLN A 20 -10.55 -6.93 4.30
CA GLN A 20 -11.58 -7.11 5.35
C GLN A 20 -12.65 -6.00 5.25
N ASN A 21 -12.75 -5.15 6.27
CA ASN A 21 -13.65 -4.01 6.33
C ASN A 21 -12.94 -2.66 6.19
N VAL A 22 -11.66 -2.64 5.82
CA VAL A 22 -10.85 -1.43 5.67
C VAL A 22 -10.68 -1.11 4.19
N GLU A 23 -11.17 0.05 3.77
CA GLU A 23 -10.92 0.59 2.43
C GLU A 23 -9.46 1.04 2.31
N ILE A 24 -8.84 0.69 1.20
CA ILE A 24 -7.43 0.94 0.95
C ILE A 24 -7.19 1.42 -0.49
N LEU A 25 -6.17 2.26 -0.63
CA LEU A 25 -5.58 2.66 -1.91
C LEU A 25 -4.21 2.00 -2.02
N VAL A 26 -4.02 1.19 -3.06
CA VAL A 26 -2.74 0.56 -3.36
C VAL A 26 -2.09 1.31 -4.53
N LEU A 27 -0.83 1.69 -4.35
CA LEU A 27 0.01 2.20 -5.43
C LEU A 27 0.78 1.02 -6.02
N ILE A 28 0.73 0.87 -7.35
CA ILE A 28 1.47 -0.19 -8.04
C ILE A 28 2.80 0.39 -8.52
N ASP A 29 3.89 -0.19 -8.01
CA ASP A 29 5.26 0.15 -8.37
C ASP A 29 6.03 -1.13 -8.72
N SER A 30 6.30 -1.33 -10.01
CA SER A 30 7.06 -2.48 -10.49
C SER A 30 8.56 -2.38 -10.21
N GLY A 31 9.07 -1.19 -9.85
CA GLY A 31 10.47 -0.96 -9.51
C GLY A 31 10.81 -1.29 -8.05
N ALA A 32 9.81 -1.36 -7.17
CA ALA A 32 10.00 -1.61 -5.75
C ALA A 32 10.30 -3.10 -5.47
N SER A 33 11.36 -3.36 -4.71
CA SER A 33 11.69 -4.73 -4.25
C SER A 33 10.91 -5.14 -2.99
N HIS A 34 10.27 -4.19 -2.31
CA HIS A 34 9.52 -4.41 -1.07
C HIS A 34 8.21 -3.66 -1.12
N ASN A 35 7.17 -4.24 -0.53
CA ASN A 35 5.89 -3.56 -0.34
C ASN A 35 5.91 -2.75 0.94
N PHE A 36 5.21 -1.62 0.90
CA PHE A 36 5.06 -0.72 2.03
C PHE A 36 3.58 -0.61 2.38
N ILE A 37 3.31 -0.58 3.68
CA ILE A 37 1.97 -0.41 4.21
C ILE A 37 2.00 0.69 5.27
N SER A 38 1.04 1.60 5.23
CA SER A 38 1.00 2.68 6.22
C SER A 38 0.65 2.12 7.61
N PRO A 39 1.23 2.66 8.70
CA PRO A 39 0.87 2.27 10.07
C PRO A 39 -0.63 2.43 10.39
N LYS A 40 -1.29 3.38 9.71
CA LYS A 40 -2.74 3.57 9.85
C LYS A 40 -3.52 2.34 9.37
N VAL A 41 -3.11 1.75 8.24
CA VAL A 41 -3.76 0.55 7.68
C VAL A 41 -3.46 -0.67 8.54
N THR A 42 -2.21 -0.86 9.00
CA THR A 42 -1.88 -1.99 9.88
C THR A 42 -2.67 -1.94 11.20
N THR A 43 -2.84 -0.74 11.77
CA THR A 43 -3.65 -0.52 12.97
C THR A 43 -5.13 -0.82 12.71
N ALA A 44 -5.69 -0.31 11.61
CA ALA A 44 -7.09 -0.53 11.24
C ALA A 44 -7.41 -2.01 10.97
N LEU A 45 -6.44 -2.76 10.45
CA LEU A 45 -6.56 -4.21 10.22
C LEU A 45 -6.23 -5.06 11.45
N GLY A 46 -5.80 -4.45 12.57
CA GLY A 46 -5.41 -5.17 13.78
C GLY A 46 -4.21 -6.11 13.59
N LEU A 47 -3.27 -5.77 12.70
CA LEU A 47 -2.12 -6.61 12.41
C LEU A 47 -1.08 -6.57 13.55
N SER A 48 -0.59 -7.74 13.95
CA SER A 48 0.55 -7.85 14.87
C SER A 48 1.83 -7.36 14.20
N ILE A 49 2.51 -6.38 14.81
CA ILE A 49 3.77 -5.82 14.33
C ILE A 49 4.92 -6.37 15.17
N THR A 50 5.85 -7.05 14.52
CA THR A 50 7.13 -7.44 15.12
C THR A 50 8.17 -6.37 14.83
N PRO A 51 8.74 -5.68 15.84
CA PRO A 51 9.80 -4.72 15.62
C PRO A 51 11.02 -5.38 14.95
N THR A 52 11.58 -4.69 13.96
CA THR A 52 12.82 -5.08 13.31
C THR A 52 13.79 -3.91 13.35
N THR A 53 15.09 -4.19 13.25
CA THR A 53 16.10 -3.16 13.03
C THR A 53 15.72 -2.34 11.79
N ALA A 54 15.79 -1.02 11.92
CA ALA A 54 15.52 -0.11 10.82
C ALA A 54 16.42 -0.44 9.62
N LYS A 55 15.81 -0.54 8.44
CA LYS A 55 16.52 -0.75 7.18
C LYS A 55 16.40 0.50 6.34
N SER A 56 17.54 0.98 5.82
CA SER A 56 17.55 1.95 4.74
C SER A 56 17.19 1.23 3.46
N ILE A 57 16.05 1.58 2.89
CA ILE A 57 15.55 1.02 1.63
C ILE A 57 15.32 2.18 0.68
N LYS A 58 15.84 2.02 -0.54
CA LYS A 58 15.60 2.95 -1.63
C LYS A 58 14.19 2.67 -2.14
N LEU A 59 13.32 3.68 -2.04
CA LEU A 59 12.01 3.69 -2.69
C LEU A 59 12.22 3.88 -4.19
#